data_AF-A0A9W8UDT5-F1
#
_entry.id   AF-A0A9W8UDT5-F1
#
_cell.length_a   1.000
_cell.length_b   1.000
_cell.length_c   1.000
_cell.angle_alpha   90.00
_cell.angle_beta   90.00
_cell.angle_gamma   90.00
#
_symmetry.space_group_name_H-M   'P 1'
#
loop_
_entity.id
_entity.type
_entity.pdbx_description
1 polymer ?
#
loop_
_entity_poly.entity_id
_entity_poly.type
_entity_poly.pdbx_seq_one_letter_code
_entity_poly.pdbx_strand_id
1 'polypeptide(L)'
;MNPFQRLPNEIIDAIFKDMHPIEVWEFQKSAKSSERALDAHLQTRPYGLDELMGFGCVHGINQVIRKAVSLGADVNIIRSPGSRPSKCWTILAASRQLHSVTLLFDLGARLDVDLSEIPDRDRRNFQRQQSPKFFKLCSDRGVRDQFLDFQDCLDHCLFDLLPTPSASYLRYREPYLGWTIDSISMLMELGANPTAWTEEHSPETALAYLIEHMEEDYLAQSGLPILELLLSKQPDVNIQSERLTRDFLENSEHYPESEFCPISAAIKRMASTGSTHIMDMLLQSGAELDLPVHANLQPLVVYAVVVKTPDKPGFDYLIRHGANFEQVWHPEEPVQACDSIPIFRVCEYWALRPLILEDGKFGVINLFIERGGLKNVAIPFIKDALRPMMSLDHEGTLPFIVIGRYHFLLKLVLQDGNLNPDLPQEIDDLLLEIVEEATVRSTGERRSLKFSNIVDPVTVALLLERGAKLNRRVLKHGWWTTQDVRNDVASKLKEKPYFIACNI
;
A
#
# COMPACT_ATOMS: atom_id res chain seq x y z
N MET A 1 -23.66 42.71 51.77
CA MET A 1 -23.37 41.79 52.90
C MET A 1 -23.34 40.38 52.35
N ASN A 2 -22.34 39.57 52.70
CA ASN A 2 -22.26 38.19 52.25
C ASN A 2 -23.35 37.38 53.01
N PRO A 3 -24.33 36.74 52.33
CA PRO A 3 -25.43 36.03 52.99
C PRO A 3 -24.99 34.88 53.90
N PHE A 4 -23.75 34.41 53.74
CA PHE A 4 -23.15 33.35 54.55
C PHE A 4 -22.59 33.83 55.90
N GLN A 5 -22.46 35.15 56.14
CA GLN A 5 -21.96 35.66 57.43
C GLN A 5 -22.90 35.40 58.62
N ARG A 6 -24.13 34.96 58.38
CA ARG A 6 -25.13 34.67 59.41
C ARG A 6 -25.49 33.19 59.55
N LEU A 7 -24.91 32.32 58.72
CA LEU A 7 -25.15 30.89 58.78
C LEU A 7 -24.10 30.23 59.70
N PRO A 8 -24.49 29.26 60.56
CA PRO A 8 -23.55 28.41 61.27
C PRO A 8 -22.63 27.68 60.28
N ASN A 9 -21.35 27.53 60.62
CA ASN A 9 -20.36 26.88 59.76
C ASN A 9 -20.79 25.46 59.36
N GLU A 10 -21.53 24.76 60.22
CA GLU A 10 -22.05 23.42 59.97
C GLU A 10 -23.07 23.37 58.80
N ILE A 11 -23.87 24.43 58.65
CA ILE A 11 -24.83 24.55 57.54
C ILE A 11 -24.10 24.92 56.24
N ILE A 12 -23.09 25.79 56.35
CA ILE A 12 -22.23 26.18 55.24
C ILE A 12 -21.49 24.93 54.70
N ASP A 13 -20.89 24.16 55.60
CA ASP A 13 -20.17 22.93 55.27
C ASP A 13 -21.10 21.89 54.61
N ALA A 14 -22.33 21.73 55.11
CA ALA A 14 -23.31 20.82 54.54
C ALA A 14 -23.74 21.24 53.12
N ILE A 15 -24.04 22.52 52.90
CA ILE A 15 -24.41 23.05 51.57
C ILE A 15 -23.28 22.80 50.59
N PHE A 16 -22.05 23.19 50.96
CA PHE A 16 -20.95 23.07 50.03
C PHE A 16 -20.63 21.61 49.76
N LYS A 17 -20.65 20.72 50.77
CA LYS A 17 -20.38 19.29 50.60
C LYS A 17 -21.22 18.63 49.50
N ASP A 18 -22.45 19.08 49.30
CA ASP A 18 -23.37 18.55 48.29
C ASP A 18 -23.32 19.28 46.93
N MET A 19 -22.63 20.42 46.83
CA MET A 19 -22.42 21.14 45.57
C MET A 19 -21.32 20.50 44.71
N HIS A 20 -21.40 20.62 43.39
CA HIS A 20 -20.33 20.16 42.51
C HIS A 20 -19.07 21.05 42.66
N PRO A 21 -17.83 20.53 42.61
CA PRO A 21 -16.60 21.34 42.78
C PRO A 21 -16.50 22.57 41.85
N ILE A 22 -17.05 22.46 40.64
CA ILE A 22 -17.17 23.58 39.69
C ILE A 22 -18.07 24.69 40.24
N GLU A 23 -19.23 24.35 40.82
CA GLU A 23 -20.17 25.32 41.39
C GLU A 23 -19.58 26.02 42.62
N VAL A 24 -18.80 25.28 43.42
CA VAL A 24 -18.06 25.84 44.56
C VAL A 24 -17.06 26.89 44.06
N TRP A 25 -16.32 26.60 42.98
CA TRP A 25 -15.39 27.56 42.37
C TRP A 25 -16.10 28.78 41.77
N GLU A 26 -17.21 28.59 41.05
CA GLU A 26 -18.00 29.71 40.50
C GLU A 26 -18.51 30.62 41.62
N PHE A 27 -18.96 30.03 42.73
CA PHE A 27 -19.36 30.76 43.91
C PHE A 27 -18.20 31.55 44.52
N GLN A 28 -17.01 30.95 44.69
CA GLN A 28 -15.80 31.64 45.15
C GLN A 28 -15.47 32.87 44.29
N LYS A 29 -15.59 32.76 42.96
CA LYS A 29 -15.36 33.87 42.02
C LYS A 29 -16.33 35.02 42.23
N SER A 30 -17.60 34.71 42.51
CA SER A 30 -18.65 35.72 42.75
C SER A 30 -18.51 36.41 44.12
N ALA A 31 -17.92 35.73 45.10
CA ALA A 31 -17.81 36.17 46.49
C ALA A 31 -16.36 36.10 47.01
N LYS A 32 -15.54 37.10 46.64
CA LYS A 32 -14.11 37.19 47.03
C LYS A 32 -13.83 37.07 48.53
N SER A 33 -14.78 37.45 49.39
CA SER A 33 -14.62 37.35 50.86
C SER A 33 -14.69 35.93 51.40
N SER A 34 -15.23 34.97 50.64
CA SER A 34 -15.33 33.55 50.99
C SER A 34 -14.31 32.66 50.28
N GLU A 35 -13.45 33.23 49.42
CA GLU A 35 -12.50 32.46 48.60
C GLU A 35 -11.63 31.53 49.45
N ARG A 36 -10.89 32.07 50.43
CA ARG A 36 -10.00 31.29 51.30
C ARG A 36 -10.75 30.30 52.21
N ALA A 37 -11.99 30.61 52.58
CA ALA A 37 -12.78 29.75 53.45
C ALA A 37 -13.24 28.49 52.70
N LEU A 38 -13.51 28.60 51.40
CA LEU A 38 -14.03 27.50 50.57
C LEU A 38 -12.92 26.66 49.93
N ASP A 39 -11.66 27.10 49.98
CA ASP A 39 -10.51 26.35 49.48
C ASP A 39 -10.35 24.99 50.17
N ALA A 40 -10.59 24.95 51.49
CA ALA A 40 -10.56 23.72 52.26
C ALA A 40 -11.58 22.69 51.74
N HIS A 41 -12.78 23.13 51.32
CA HIS A 41 -13.80 22.23 50.79
C HIS A 41 -13.43 21.58 49.47
N LEU A 42 -12.67 22.27 48.62
CA LEU A 42 -12.17 21.71 47.37
C LEU A 42 -11.03 20.72 47.63
N GLN A 43 -10.16 21.02 48.60
CA GLN A 43 -9.03 20.17 48.98
C GLN A 43 -9.43 18.88 49.69
N THR A 44 -10.46 18.92 50.55
CA THR A 44 -10.86 17.74 51.33
C THR A 44 -11.73 16.76 50.54
N ARG A 45 -12.15 17.10 49.32
CA ARG A 45 -13.00 16.24 48.51
C ARG A 45 -12.18 15.26 47.66
N PRO A 46 -12.57 13.98 47.63
CA PRO A 46 -12.03 13.04 46.64
C PRO A 46 -12.23 13.60 45.24
N TYR A 47 -11.15 13.67 44.45
CA TYR A 47 -11.13 14.16 43.07
C TYR A 47 -11.59 15.62 42.84
N GLY A 48 -11.88 16.39 43.90
CA GLY A 48 -12.43 17.74 43.74
C GLY A 48 -11.48 18.69 42.98
N LEU A 49 -10.17 18.51 43.17
CA LEU A 49 -9.15 19.24 42.42
C LEU A 49 -8.95 18.70 41.01
N ASP A 50 -9.09 17.39 40.79
CA ASP A 50 -9.00 16.75 39.48
C ASP A 50 -10.18 17.15 38.58
N GLU A 51 -11.41 17.17 39.10
CA GLU A 51 -12.61 17.63 38.39
C GLU A 51 -12.48 19.10 38.00
N LEU A 52 -11.95 19.93 38.91
CA LEU A 52 -11.70 21.34 38.66
C LEU A 52 -10.62 21.53 37.57
N MET A 53 -9.52 20.76 37.64
CA MET A 53 -8.46 20.75 36.62
C MET A 53 -9.01 20.32 35.25
N GLY A 54 -9.78 19.22 35.21
CA GLY A 54 -10.39 18.70 33.98
C GLY A 54 -11.35 19.69 33.34
N PHE A 55 -12.22 20.31 34.13
CA PHE A 55 -13.10 21.38 33.65
C PHE A 55 -12.31 22.56 33.08
N GLY A 56 -11.28 23.02 33.80
CA GLY A 56 -10.38 24.08 33.33
C GLY A 56 -9.70 23.74 32.00
N CYS A 57 -9.22 22.52 31.84
CA CYS A 57 -8.53 22.05 30.64
C CYS A 57 -9.46 21.92 29.43
N VAL A 58 -10.61 21.26 29.59
CA VAL A 58 -11.58 21.03 28.50
C VAL A 58 -12.17 22.34 27.97
N HIS A 59 -12.47 23.28 28.86
CA HIS A 59 -13.10 24.56 28.51
C HIS A 59 -12.12 25.72 28.32
N GLY A 60 -10.82 25.50 28.52
CA GLY A 60 -9.79 26.52 28.31
C GLY A 60 -9.78 27.63 29.37
N ILE A 61 -10.25 27.34 30.59
CA ILE A 61 -10.41 28.34 31.65
C ILE A 61 -9.14 28.40 32.51
N ASN A 62 -8.16 29.16 32.05
CA ASN A 62 -6.84 29.31 32.70
C ASN A 62 -6.89 29.73 34.17
N GLN A 63 -7.91 30.48 34.59
CA GLN A 63 -8.09 30.87 35.99
C GLN A 63 -8.42 29.66 36.89
N VAL A 64 -9.23 28.73 36.37
CA VAL A 64 -9.58 27.47 37.05
C VAL A 64 -8.34 26.60 37.19
N ILE A 65 -7.57 26.44 36.11
CA ILE A 65 -6.32 25.66 36.11
C ILE A 65 -5.35 26.19 37.17
N ARG A 66 -5.10 27.51 37.18
CA ARG A 66 -4.24 28.14 38.20
C ARG A 66 -4.76 27.93 39.60
N LYS A 67 -6.09 28.00 39.81
CA LYS A 67 -6.70 27.76 41.11
C LYS A 67 -6.48 26.31 41.56
N ALA A 68 -6.80 25.33 40.71
CA ALA A 68 -6.58 23.92 40.99
C ALA A 68 -5.12 23.65 41.39
N VAL A 69 -4.15 24.13 40.61
CA VAL A 69 -2.71 23.98 40.92
C VAL A 69 -2.34 24.67 42.23
N SER A 70 -2.85 25.88 42.50
CA SER A 70 -2.57 26.60 43.75
C SER A 70 -3.11 25.88 45.00
N LEU A 71 -4.14 25.04 44.82
CA LEU A 71 -4.72 24.22 45.88
C LEU A 71 -4.04 22.86 46.03
N GLY A 72 -3.05 22.54 45.20
CA GLY A 72 -2.27 21.30 45.24
C GLY A 72 -2.69 20.24 44.21
N ALA A 73 -3.43 20.60 43.16
CA ALA A 73 -3.71 19.67 42.06
C ALA A 73 -2.41 19.24 41.37
N ASP A 74 -2.34 17.96 40.97
CA ASP A 74 -1.25 17.47 40.12
C ASP A 74 -1.37 18.10 38.72
N VAL A 75 -0.31 18.74 38.26
CA VAL A 75 -0.30 19.43 36.96
C VAL A 75 -0.22 18.44 35.78
N ASN A 76 0.22 17.21 36.04
CA ASN A 76 0.48 16.19 35.02
C ASN A 76 -0.71 15.26 34.75
N ILE A 77 -1.50 14.98 35.78
CA ILE A 77 -2.53 13.94 35.76
C ILE A 77 -3.85 14.49 36.28
N ILE A 78 -4.93 14.20 35.56
CA ILE A 78 -6.32 14.32 36.02
C ILE A 78 -6.85 12.92 36.33
N ARG A 79 -7.37 12.72 37.55
CA ARG A 79 -8.05 11.49 37.97
C ARG A 79 -9.57 11.65 37.89
N SER A 80 -10.24 10.83 37.09
CA SER A 80 -11.70 10.88 36.97
C SER A 80 -12.40 9.85 37.88
N PRO A 81 -13.48 10.24 38.59
CA PRO A 81 -14.28 9.28 39.34
C PRO A 81 -15.12 8.39 38.39
N GLY A 82 -14.96 7.08 38.51
CA GLY A 82 -15.69 6.07 37.73
C GLY A 82 -15.53 4.66 38.31
N SER A 83 -16.23 3.66 37.76
CA SER A 83 -16.15 2.25 38.19
C SER A 83 -14.75 1.62 38.05
N ARG A 84 -13.89 2.29 37.26
CA ARG A 84 -12.43 2.14 37.28
C ARG A 84 -11.85 3.57 37.31
N PRO A 85 -10.92 3.89 38.23
CA PRO A 85 -10.23 5.17 38.20
C PRO A 85 -9.49 5.28 36.87
N SER A 86 -9.88 6.23 36.03
CA SER A 86 -9.15 6.54 34.79
C SER A 86 -8.28 7.77 35.03
N LYS A 87 -7.01 7.65 34.65
CA LYS A 87 -6.05 8.76 34.64
C LYS A 87 -6.00 9.33 33.22
N CYS A 88 -5.88 10.64 33.10
CA CYS A 88 -5.69 11.32 31.83
C CYS A 88 -4.54 12.33 31.95
N TRP A 89 -3.72 12.46 30.90
CA TRP A 89 -2.70 13.50 30.85
C TRP A 89 -3.36 14.88 30.76
N THR A 90 -3.04 15.75 31.71
CA THR A 90 -3.62 17.10 31.79
C THR A 90 -3.42 17.90 30.50
N ILE A 91 -2.23 17.79 29.89
CA ILE A 91 -1.92 18.46 28.62
C ILE A 91 -2.81 17.95 27.47
N LEU A 92 -3.02 16.64 27.37
CA LEU A 92 -3.84 16.05 26.30
C LEU A 92 -5.32 16.39 26.48
N ALA A 93 -5.80 16.49 27.73
CA ALA A 93 -7.14 17.00 28.03
C ALA A 93 -7.34 18.46 27.59
N ALA A 94 -6.28 19.28 27.68
CA ALA A 94 -6.28 20.68 27.26
C ALA A 94 -5.94 20.90 25.77
N SER A 95 -5.66 19.84 25.01
CA SER A 95 -5.09 19.92 23.65
C SER A 95 -5.83 20.82 22.65
N ARG A 96 -7.16 20.93 22.77
CA ARG A 96 -7.99 21.82 21.95
C ARG A 96 -7.88 23.31 22.34
N GLN A 97 -7.30 23.59 23.50
CA GLN A 97 -7.17 24.91 24.13
C GLN A 97 -5.68 25.27 24.25
N LEU A 98 -5.04 25.63 23.14
CA LEU A 98 -3.58 25.83 23.08
C LEU A 98 -3.02 26.85 24.10
N HIS A 99 -3.82 27.86 24.47
CA HIS A 99 -3.46 28.81 25.53
C HIS A 99 -3.38 28.16 26.91
N SER A 100 -4.23 27.15 27.16
CA SER A 100 -4.20 26.35 28.38
C SER A 100 -3.06 25.34 28.35
N VAL A 101 -2.75 24.74 27.20
CA VAL A 101 -1.55 23.91 27.03
C VAL A 101 -0.27 24.70 27.32
N THR A 102 -0.18 25.91 26.77
CA THR A 102 0.92 26.87 27.04
C THR A 102 1.06 27.13 28.53
N LEU A 103 -0.05 27.43 29.22
CA LEU A 103 -0.06 27.62 30.67
C LEU A 103 0.40 26.36 31.41
N LEU A 104 -0.07 25.18 31.01
CA LEU A 104 0.28 23.92 31.67
C LEU A 104 1.78 23.64 31.56
N PHE A 105 2.40 23.87 30.40
CA PHE A 105 3.86 23.82 30.26
C PHE A 105 4.56 24.84 31.16
N ASP A 106 4.06 26.08 31.27
CA ASP A 106 4.62 27.09 32.18
C ASP A 106 4.50 26.69 33.67
N LEU A 107 3.52 25.86 33.99
CA LEU A 107 3.31 25.28 35.32
C LEU A 107 4.09 23.97 35.55
N GLY A 108 4.89 23.53 34.57
CA GLY A 108 5.75 22.34 34.68
C GLY A 108 5.06 21.02 34.33
N ALA A 109 3.94 21.05 33.60
CA ALA A 109 3.31 19.85 33.08
C ALA A 109 4.18 19.14 32.02
N ARG A 110 4.09 17.81 31.99
CA ARG A 110 4.85 16.92 31.10
C ARG A 110 3.93 15.94 30.37
N LEU A 111 4.37 15.49 29.20
CA LEU A 111 3.69 14.50 28.34
C LEU A 111 4.22 13.07 28.54
N ASP A 112 5.41 12.91 29.12
CA ASP A 112 6.09 11.63 29.35
C ASP A 112 5.82 11.02 30.73
N VAL A 113 4.67 11.35 31.29
CA VAL A 113 4.26 10.89 32.60
C VAL A 113 3.90 9.41 32.50
N ASP A 114 4.61 8.58 33.27
CA ASP A 114 4.32 7.16 33.37
C ASP A 114 2.95 6.95 34.04
N LEU A 115 1.99 6.53 33.23
CA LEU A 115 0.70 6.06 33.67
C LEU A 115 0.71 4.54 33.56
N SER A 116 1.35 3.86 34.52
CA SER A 116 1.54 2.41 34.58
C SER A 116 0.28 1.54 34.41
N GLU A 117 -0.90 2.17 34.35
CA GLU A 117 -2.22 1.56 34.15
C GLU A 117 -2.76 1.73 32.71
N ILE A 118 -2.13 2.57 31.87
CA ILE A 118 -2.51 2.83 30.49
C ILE A 118 -1.49 2.14 29.58
N PRO A 119 -1.91 1.17 28.75
CA PRO A 119 -1.04 0.54 27.76
C PRO A 119 -0.40 1.57 26.82
N ASP A 120 0.85 1.34 26.41
CA ASP A 120 1.55 2.21 25.45
C ASP A 120 0.76 2.43 24.15
N ARG A 121 -0.03 1.43 23.73
CA ARG A 121 -0.94 1.54 22.60
C ARG A 121 -1.95 2.69 22.77
N ASP A 122 -2.60 2.79 23.93
CA ASP A 122 -3.59 3.83 24.18
C ASP A 122 -2.91 5.20 24.28
N ARG A 123 -1.72 5.25 24.90
CA ARG A 123 -0.88 6.47 24.92
C ARG A 123 -0.54 6.95 23.51
N ARG A 124 -0.07 6.05 22.63
CA ARG A 124 0.24 6.33 21.22
C ARG A 124 -0.99 6.90 20.51
N ASN A 125 -2.15 6.28 20.69
CA ASN A 125 -3.41 6.74 20.09
C ASN A 125 -3.81 8.15 20.53
N PHE A 126 -3.71 8.45 21.84
CA PHE A 126 -4.01 9.80 22.32
C PHE A 126 -3.01 10.84 21.77
N GLN A 127 -1.73 10.51 21.66
CA GLN A 127 -0.71 11.42 21.13
C GLN A 127 -0.87 11.69 19.62
N ARG A 128 -1.31 10.69 18.85
CA ARG A 128 -1.56 10.78 17.41
C ARG A 128 -2.75 11.66 17.04
N GLN A 129 -3.84 11.62 17.81
CA GLN A 129 -5.09 12.34 17.51
C GLN A 129 -5.04 13.87 17.78
N GLN A 130 -3.85 14.45 17.82
CA GLN A 130 -3.65 15.86 18.13
C GLN A 130 -3.60 16.71 16.87
N SER A 131 -3.85 18.01 17.02
CA SER A 131 -3.86 18.94 15.88
C SER A 131 -2.44 19.37 15.47
N PRO A 132 -2.21 19.79 14.22
CA PRO A 132 -0.92 20.35 13.79
C PRO A 132 -0.42 21.50 14.66
N LYS A 133 -1.34 22.38 15.10
CA LYS A 133 -1.01 23.50 15.98
C LYS A 133 -0.54 23.04 17.37
N PHE A 134 -1.03 21.90 17.84
CA PHE A 134 -0.56 21.29 19.09
C PHE A 134 0.86 20.74 18.92
N PHE A 135 1.14 20.03 17.83
CA PHE A 135 2.50 19.54 17.55
C PHE A 135 3.49 20.67 17.35
N LYS A 136 3.09 21.75 16.66
CA LYS A 136 3.89 22.97 16.53
C LYS A 136 4.21 23.56 17.90
N LEU A 137 3.20 23.72 18.77
CA LEU A 137 3.42 24.21 20.12
C LEU A 137 4.40 23.32 20.91
N CYS A 138 4.25 22.00 20.83
CA CYS A 138 5.15 21.05 21.49
C CYS A 138 6.59 21.15 20.94
N SER A 139 6.74 21.30 19.63
CA SER A 139 8.02 21.54 18.98
C SER A 139 8.65 22.86 19.45
N ASP A 140 7.90 23.96 19.43
CA ASP A 140 8.37 25.30 19.83
C ASP A 140 8.77 25.34 21.31
N ARG A 141 8.13 24.52 22.15
CA ARG A 141 8.45 24.34 23.57
C ARG A 141 9.60 23.37 23.82
N GLY A 142 10.13 22.71 22.80
CA GLY A 142 11.25 21.78 22.92
C GLY A 142 10.90 20.49 23.67
N VAL A 143 9.64 20.03 23.60
CA VAL A 143 9.15 18.84 24.32
C VAL A 143 8.87 17.65 23.40
N ARG A 144 9.55 17.59 22.24
CA ARG A 144 9.39 16.50 21.26
C ARG A 144 9.81 15.14 21.85
N ASP A 145 10.78 15.14 22.75
CA ASP A 145 11.33 13.97 23.45
C ASP A 145 10.35 13.34 24.47
N GLN A 146 9.25 14.02 24.79
CA GLN A 146 8.24 13.52 25.73
C GLN A 146 7.17 12.62 25.06
N PHE A 147 7.21 12.51 23.74
CA PHE A 147 6.36 11.61 22.96
C PHE A 147 6.95 10.20 22.94
N LEU A 148 6.10 9.18 22.78
CA LEU A 148 6.59 7.82 22.51
C LEU A 148 7.35 7.79 21.17
N ASP A 149 6.72 8.37 20.15
CA ASP A 149 7.30 8.60 18.84
C ASP A 149 6.67 9.86 18.25
N PHE A 150 7.43 10.96 18.23
CA PHE A 150 6.93 12.24 17.70
C PHE A 150 6.77 12.20 16.19
N GLN A 151 7.63 11.47 15.48
CA GLN A 151 7.58 11.39 14.01
C GLN A 151 6.34 10.63 13.56
N ASP A 152 6.06 9.49 14.18
CA ASP A 152 4.85 8.71 13.98
C ASP A 152 3.56 9.52 14.23
N CYS A 153 3.57 10.43 15.21
CA CYS A 153 2.45 11.34 15.46
C CYS A 153 2.26 12.35 14.32
N LEU A 154 3.35 12.91 13.77
CA LEU A 154 3.29 13.84 12.64
C LEU A 154 2.78 13.15 11.38
N ASP A 155 3.32 11.98 11.07
CA ASP A 155 3.02 11.20 9.87
C ASP A 155 1.56 10.72 9.88
N HIS A 156 1.06 10.26 11.04
CA HIS A 156 -0.34 9.89 11.20
C HIS A 156 -1.29 11.09 11.10
N CYS A 157 -0.93 12.22 11.74
CA CYS A 157 -1.73 13.45 11.64
C CYS A 157 -1.81 13.96 10.20
N LEU A 158 -0.72 13.82 9.43
CA LEU A 158 -0.69 14.17 8.02
C LEU A 158 -1.69 13.32 7.22
N PHE A 159 -1.70 12.01 7.44
CA PHE A 159 -2.63 11.08 6.81
C PHE A 159 -4.10 11.42 7.13
N ASP A 160 -4.42 11.67 8.40
CA ASP A 160 -5.79 11.99 8.88
C ASP A 160 -6.37 13.30 8.30
N LEU A 161 -5.50 14.21 7.85
CA LEU A 161 -5.91 15.48 7.23
C LEU A 161 -6.24 15.34 5.75
N LEU A 162 -5.91 14.21 5.12
CA LEU A 162 -6.18 14.01 3.71
C LEU A 162 -7.68 13.88 3.43
N PRO A 163 -8.13 14.30 2.24
CA PRO A 163 -9.52 14.17 1.85
C PRO A 163 -9.91 12.70 1.68
N THR A 164 -10.97 12.29 2.38
CA THR A 164 -11.56 10.96 2.22
C THR A 164 -12.87 11.03 1.43
N PRO A 165 -13.22 10.00 0.64
CA PRO A 165 -14.46 9.98 -0.14
C PRO A 165 -15.73 10.14 0.72
N SER A 166 -15.70 9.67 1.96
CA SER A 166 -16.82 9.75 2.90
C SER A 166 -16.99 11.12 3.57
N ALA A 167 -15.92 11.93 3.63
CA ALA A 167 -15.93 13.26 4.24
C ALA A 167 -16.06 14.42 3.22
N SER A 168 -16.00 14.10 1.92
CA SER A 168 -15.87 15.07 0.81
C SER A 168 -17.06 16.05 0.70
N TYR A 169 -18.27 15.64 1.07
CA TYR A 169 -19.47 16.47 0.89
C TYR A 169 -19.59 17.71 1.80
N LEU A 170 -18.93 17.74 2.98
CA LEU A 170 -19.07 18.83 3.95
C LEU A 170 -17.76 19.50 4.37
N ARG A 171 -16.63 18.78 4.35
CA ARG A 171 -15.34 19.29 4.87
C ARG A 171 -14.50 20.10 3.88
N TYR A 172 -14.82 20.14 2.59
CA TYR A 172 -13.89 20.69 1.57
C TYR A 172 -14.47 21.83 0.72
N ARG A 173 -15.51 22.55 1.19
CA ARG A 173 -15.86 23.86 0.58
C ARG A 173 -14.68 24.83 0.73
N GLU A 174 -14.50 25.77 -0.21
CA GLU A 174 -13.39 26.75 -0.27
C GLU A 174 -12.78 27.23 1.07
N PRO A 175 -13.55 27.62 2.12
CA PRO A 175 -12.96 28.05 3.39
C PRO A 175 -12.19 26.95 4.16
N TYR A 176 -12.47 25.68 3.92
CA TYR A 176 -11.82 24.55 4.61
C TYR A 176 -10.57 24.04 3.88
N LEU A 177 -10.50 24.16 2.55
CA LEU A 177 -9.32 23.76 1.79
C LEU A 177 -8.10 24.58 2.21
N GLY A 178 -8.26 25.89 2.39
CA GLY A 178 -7.18 26.76 2.90
C GLY A 178 -6.69 26.31 4.27
N TRP A 179 -7.59 25.96 5.19
CA TRP A 179 -7.22 25.45 6.51
C TRP A 179 -6.48 24.11 6.42
N THR A 180 -6.89 23.21 5.52
CA THR A 180 -6.20 21.92 5.31
C THR A 180 -4.80 22.13 4.74
N ILE A 181 -4.65 22.98 3.72
CA ILE A 181 -3.34 23.32 3.15
C ILE A 181 -2.41 23.92 4.20
N ASP A 182 -2.89 24.89 4.99
CA ASP A 182 -2.11 25.49 6.09
C ASP A 182 -1.68 24.45 7.14
N SER A 183 -2.58 23.52 7.44
CA SER A 183 -2.36 22.44 8.41
C SER A 183 -1.33 21.44 7.91
N ILE A 184 -1.42 21.02 6.66
CA ILE A 184 -0.45 20.13 6.01
C ILE A 184 0.90 20.84 5.88
N SER A 185 0.93 22.09 5.45
CA SER A 185 2.17 22.87 5.33
C SER A 185 2.89 22.95 6.67
N MET A 186 2.15 23.18 7.76
CA MET A 186 2.70 23.18 9.12
C MET A 186 3.29 21.82 9.51
N LEU A 187 2.62 20.71 9.20
CA LEU A 187 3.16 19.38 9.47
C LEU A 187 4.42 19.09 8.66
N MET A 188 4.43 19.44 7.37
CA MET A 188 5.59 19.30 6.49
C MET A 188 6.78 20.14 6.98
N GLU A 189 6.53 21.34 7.51
CA GLU A 189 7.57 22.17 8.16
C GLU A 189 8.13 21.54 9.45
N LEU A 190 7.29 20.80 10.18
CA LEU A 190 7.71 20.10 11.39
C LEU A 190 8.49 18.82 11.11
N GLY A 191 8.46 18.32 9.87
CA GLY A 191 9.17 17.14 9.40
C GLY A 191 8.27 15.94 9.10
N ALA A 192 6.95 16.10 8.98
CA ALA A 192 6.07 15.02 8.56
C ALA A 192 6.50 14.44 7.21
N ASN A 193 6.50 13.11 7.11
CA ASN A 193 6.93 12.39 5.92
C ASN A 193 5.71 11.84 5.16
N PRO A 194 5.42 12.34 3.95
CA PRO A 194 4.27 11.89 3.16
C PRO A 194 4.43 10.47 2.61
N THR A 195 5.65 9.91 2.64
CA THR A 195 5.94 8.53 2.26
C THR A 195 6.18 7.63 3.47
N ALA A 196 5.84 8.07 4.68
CA ALA A 196 5.81 7.20 5.85
C ALA A 196 4.63 6.23 5.82
N TRP A 197 4.85 5.07 6.43
CA TRP A 197 3.89 3.97 6.51
C TRP A 197 3.06 4.10 7.80
N THR A 198 1.73 3.97 7.70
CA THR A 198 0.86 3.92 8.89
C THR A 198 0.34 2.50 9.15
N GLU A 199 0.57 1.96 10.36
CA GLU A 199 0.26 0.55 10.70
C GLU A 199 -1.24 0.28 10.99
N GLU A 200 -2.08 1.31 11.17
CA GLU A 200 -3.45 1.16 11.70
C GLU A 200 -4.56 1.22 10.65
N HIS A 201 -4.26 1.77 9.48
CA HIS A 201 -5.10 1.73 8.29
C HIS A 201 -4.42 0.79 7.28
N SER A 202 -5.09 0.39 6.20
CA SER A 202 -4.43 -0.38 5.12
C SER A 202 -3.02 0.18 4.87
N PRO A 203 -1.99 -0.67 4.66
CA PRO A 203 -0.59 -0.25 4.68
C PRO A 203 -0.20 0.74 3.57
N GLU A 204 -0.72 1.96 3.64
CA GLU A 204 -0.64 3.00 2.62
C GLU A 204 0.18 4.17 3.14
N THR A 205 0.81 4.87 2.21
CA THR A 205 1.39 6.18 2.49
C THR A 205 0.38 7.28 2.26
N ALA A 206 0.54 8.42 2.94
CA ALA A 206 -0.25 9.61 2.70
C ALA A 206 -0.26 10.01 1.20
N LEU A 207 0.90 9.88 0.53
CA LEU A 207 1.03 10.16 -0.89
C LEU A 207 0.23 9.18 -1.77
N ALA A 208 0.36 7.87 -1.55
CA ALA A 208 -0.37 6.85 -2.31
C ALA A 208 -1.90 6.98 -2.09
N TYR A 209 -2.32 7.13 -0.83
CA TYR A 209 -3.72 7.32 -0.45
C TYR A 209 -4.36 8.49 -1.19
N LEU A 210 -3.70 9.66 -1.19
CA LEU A 210 -4.20 10.84 -1.87
C LEU A 210 -4.39 10.59 -3.37
N ILE A 211 -3.39 9.98 -4.03
CA ILE A 211 -3.42 9.74 -5.48
C ILE A 211 -4.53 8.77 -5.85
N GLU A 212 -4.68 7.67 -5.10
CA GLU A 212 -5.70 6.65 -5.36
C GLU A 212 -7.12 7.22 -5.27
N HIS A 213 -7.36 8.13 -4.30
CA HIS A 213 -8.70 8.66 -4.03
C HIS A 213 -9.06 9.93 -4.81
N MET A 214 -8.23 10.38 -5.76
CA MET A 214 -8.48 11.56 -6.61
C MET A 214 -9.58 11.35 -7.69
N GLU A 215 -10.49 10.38 -7.55
CA GLU A 215 -11.43 9.96 -8.61
C GLU A 215 -12.62 10.90 -8.84
N GLU A 216 -13.05 11.66 -7.84
CA GLU A 216 -14.18 12.57 -7.98
C GLU A 216 -13.70 13.94 -8.51
N ASP A 217 -14.39 14.54 -9.50
CA ASP A 217 -14.05 15.87 -10.07
C ASP A 217 -13.78 16.93 -8.98
N TYR A 218 -14.44 16.79 -7.83
CA TYR A 218 -14.29 17.63 -6.66
C TYR A 218 -13.02 17.33 -5.82
N LEU A 219 -12.65 16.05 -5.69
CA LEU A 219 -11.40 15.63 -5.04
C LEU A 219 -10.19 15.94 -5.90
N ALA A 220 -10.32 15.95 -7.23
CA ALA A 220 -9.26 16.39 -8.13
C ALA A 220 -8.90 17.88 -7.95
N GLN A 221 -9.91 18.74 -7.75
CA GLN A 221 -9.69 20.18 -7.55
C GLN A 221 -9.02 20.50 -6.21
N SER A 222 -9.35 19.77 -5.15
CA SER A 222 -8.76 19.97 -3.82
C SER A 222 -7.46 19.18 -3.60
N GLY A 223 -7.32 18.02 -4.23
CA GLY A 223 -6.20 17.13 -4.06
C GLY A 223 -4.93 17.58 -4.77
N LEU A 224 -5.01 18.21 -5.96
CA LEU A 224 -3.80 18.60 -6.70
C LEU A 224 -2.92 19.61 -5.94
N PRO A 225 -3.46 20.70 -5.34
CA PRO A 225 -2.67 21.58 -4.50
C PRO A 225 -2.04 20.87 -3.29
N ILE A 226 -2.74 19.89 -2.72
CA ILE A 226 -2.20 19.08 -1.62
C ILE A 226 -1.06 18.20 -2.12
N LEU A 227 -1.22 17.54 -3.26
CA LEU A 227 -0.19 16.70 -3.88
C LEU A 227 1.07 17.52 -4.20
N GLU A 228 0.92 18.70 -4.80
CA GLU A 228 2.03 19.64 -5.03
C GLU A 228 2.75 19.98 -3.73
N LEU A 229 2.01 20.24 -2.65
CA LEU A 229 2.57 20.53 -1.34
C LEU A 229 3.35 19.34 -0.75
N LEU A 230 2.81 18.12 -0.82
CA LEU A 230 3.48 16.91 -0.35
C LEU A 230 4.79 16.65 -1.12
N LEU A 231 4.78 16.89 -2.44
CA LEU A 231 5.96 16.71 -3.30
C LEU A 231 6.97 17.86 -3.21
N SER A 232 6.57 19.04 -2.71
CA SER A 232 7.43 20.25 -2.63
C SER A 232 8.70 20.06 -1.80
N LYS A 233 8.72 19.08 -0.89
CA LYS A 233 9.87 18.73 -0.06
C LYS A 233 10.74 17.62 -0.65
N GLN A 234 10.45 17.18 -1.89
CA GLN A 234 11.13 16.08 -2.57
C GLN A 234 11.24 14.83 -1.69
N PRO A 235 10.10 14.28 -1.22
CA PRO A 235 10.12 13.03 -0.49
C PRO A 235 10.68 11.93 -1.40
N ASP A 236 11.31 10.91 -0.79
CA ASP A 236 11.67 9.71 -1.53
C ASP A 236 10.39 8.94 -1.88
N VAL A 237 9.96 9.08 -3.13
CA VAL A 237 8.75 8.47 -3.69
C VAL A 237 8.94 6.99 -4.08
N ASN A 238 10.19 6.52 -4.12
CA ASN A 238 10.56 5.15 -4.50
C ASN A 238 10.65 4.22 -3.27
N ILE A 239 10.90 4.78 -2.08
CA ILE A 239 11.15 4.05 -0.82
C ILE A 239 10.13 2.94 -0.53
N GLN A 240 8.87 3.13 -0.90
CA GLN A 240 7.82 2.16 -0.63
C GLN A 240 7.92 0.92 -1.53
N SER A 241 8.25 1.10 -2.79
CA SER A 241 8.41 -0.03 -3.71
C SER A 241 9.62 -0.89 -3.31
N GLU A 242 10.71 -0.24 -2.87
CA GLU A 242 11.89 -0.93 -2.34
C GLU A 242 11.58 -1.67 -1.04
N ARG A 243 10.89 -0.99 -0.10
CA ARG A 243 10.52 -1.58 1.18
C ARG A 243 9.60 -2.79 1.01
N LEU A 244 8.53 -2.67 0.24
CA LEU A 244 7.59 -3.77 0.00
C LEU A 244 8.28 -4.97 -0.68
N THR A 245 9.24 -4.70 -1.57
CA THR A 245 10.06 -5.76 -2.17
C THR A 245 10.92 -6.45 -1.10
N ARG A 246 11.57 -5.68 -0.22
CA ARG A 246 12.37 -6.22 0.90
C ARG A 246 11.53 -7.02 1.88
N ASP A 247 10.37 -6.50 2.27
CA ASP A 247 9.46 -7.16 3.21
C ASP A 247 8.97 -8.50 2.64
N PHE A 248 8.73 -8.59 1.33
CA PHE A 248 8.42 -9.83 0.63
C PHE A 248 9.58 -10.83 0.65
N LEU A 249 10.81 -10.37 0.40
CA LEU A 249 12.01 -11.21 0.46
C LEU A 249 12.24 -11.80 1.85
N GLU A 250 12.03 -10.98 2.88
CA GLU A 250 12.28 -11.37 4.27
C GLU A 250 11.19 -12.29 4.84
N ASN A 251 9.92 -12.06 4.48
CA ASN A 251 8.78 -12.70 5.17
C ASN A 251 7.93 -13.62 4.28
N SER A 252 8.01 -13.53 2.94
CA SER A 252 7.44 -14.42 1.91
C SER A 252 5.94 -14.81 2.00
N GLU A 253 5.18 -14.33 2.99
CA GLU A 253 3.81 -14.78 3.22
C GLU A 253 2.79 -14.10 2.28
N HIS A 254 3.05 -12.86 1.85
CA HIS A 254 2.09 -12.07 1.07
C HIS A 254 2.78 -11.29 -0.04
N TYR A 255 2.17 -11.30 -1.23
CA TYR A 255 2.63 -10.50 -2.35
C TYR A 255 2.54 -9.01 -2.04
N PRO A 256 3.49 -8.18 -2.53
CA PRO A 256 3.39 -6.74 -2.43
C PRO A 256 2.10 -6.22 -3.07
N GLU A 257 1.28 -5.50 -2.30
CA GLU A 257 0.06 -4.88 -2.82
C GLU A 257 0.41 -3.55 -3.50
N SER A 258 0.02 -3.44 -4.77
CA SER A 258 0.38 -2.29 -5.60
C SER A 258 -0.30 -0.98 -5.17
N GLU A 259 -1.42 -1.00 -4.45
CA GLU A 259 -2.08 0.22 -3.93
C GLU A 259 -1.22 1.04 -2.98
N PHE A 260 -0.26 0.41 -2.32
CA PHE A 260 0.55 1.07 -1.30
C PHE A 260 1.68 1.95 -1.87
N CYS A 261 1.94 1.84 -3.17
CA CYS A 261 3.00 2.57 -3.86
C CYS A 261 2.46 3.81 -4.60
N PRO A 262 3.04 5.00 -4.41
CA PRO A 262 2.63 6.21 -5.13
C PRO A 262 2.67 6.06 -6.66
N ILE A 263 3.72 5.42 -7.21
CA ILE A 263 3.86 5.19 -8.66
C ILE A 263 2.74 4.28 -9.16
N SER A 264 2.48 3.16 -8.48
CA SER A 264 1.42 2.23 -8.85
C SER A 264 0.03 2.87 -8.76
N ALA A 265 -0.23 3.67 -7.73
CA ALA A 265 -1.46 4.46 -7.62
C ALA A 265 -1.62 5.42 -8.80
N ALA A 266 -0.54 6.13 -9.17
CA ALA A 266 -0.55 7.04 -10.32
C ALA A 266 -0.77 6.29 -11.65
N ILE A 267 -0.23 5.09 -11.80
CA ILE A 267 -0.45 4.24 -12.98
C ILE A 267 -1.89 3.77 -13.08
N LYS A 268 -2.49 3.30 -11.97
CA LYS A 268 -3.92 2.96 -11.91
C LYS A 268 -4.77 4.15 -12.33
N ARG A 269 -4.46 5.35 -11.84
CA ARG A 269 -5.15 6.59 -12.22
C ARG A 269 -4.96 6.97 -13.68
N MET A 270 -3.74 6.85 -14.21
CA MET A 270 -3.44 7.09 -15.62
C MET A 270 -4.23 6.11 -16.50
N ALA A 271 -4.33 4.84 -16.12
CA ALA A 271 -5.12 3.83 -16.82
C ALA A 271 -6.63 4.13 -16.80
N SER A 272 -7.17 4.58 -15.67
CA SER A 272 -8.60 4.88 -15.53
C SER A 272 -9.02 6.19 -16.19
N THR A 273 -8.16 7.21 -16.18
CA THR A 273 -8.51 8.58 -16.63
C THR A 273 -7.91 8.98 -17.97
N GLY A 274 -6.85 8.29 -18.41
CA GLY A 274 -6.03 8.70 -19.55
C GLY A 274 -5.15 9.92 -19.29
N SER A 275 -5.14 10.49 -18.07
CA SER A 275 -4.32 11.65 -17.71
C SER A 275 -2.95 11.22 -17.18
N THR A 276 -1.88 11.84 -17.69
CA THR A 276 -0.51 11.60 -17.22
C THR A 276 -0.08 12.57 -16.12
N HIS A 277 -0.89 13.58 -15.80
CA HIS A 277 -0.47 14.72 -14.99
C HIS A 277 0.13 14.34 -13.63
N ILE A 278 -0.52 13.44 -12.89
CA ILE A 278 -0.01 12.95 -11.59
C ILE A 278 1.30 12.18 -11.77
N MET A 279 1.39 11.37 -12.82
CA MET A 279 2.61 10.63 -13.14
C MET A 279 3.75 11.59 -13.49
N ASP A 280 3.48 12.62 -14.29
CA ASP A 280 4.45 13.68 -14.60
C ASP A 280 4.98 14.37 -13.33
N MET A 281 4.11 14.64 -12.35
CA MET A 281 4.51 15.23 -11.06
C MET A 281 5.41 14.29 -10.24
N LEU A 282 5.11 12.98 -10.21
CA LEU A 282 5.95 12.00 -9.52
C LEU A 282 7.31 11.87 -10.20
N LEU A 283 7.36 11.78 -11.53
CA LEU A 283 8.62 11.71 -12.29
C LEU A 283 9.48 12.96 -12.07
N GLN A 284 8.87 14.15 -12.07
CA GLN A 284 9.55 15.40 -11.72
C GLN A 284 10.08 15.43 -10.28
N SER A 285 9.48 14.64 -9.40
CA SER A 285 9.88 14.49 -8.00
C SER A 285 10.87 13.35 -7.77
N GLY A 286 11.37 12.70 -8.83
CA GLY A 286 12.39 11.64 -8.75
C GLY A 286 11.86 10.21 -8.75
N ALA A 287 10.59 9.99 -9.14
CA ALA A 287 10.08 8.64 -9.34
C ALA A 287 10.83 7.91 -10.47
N GLU A 288 11.19 6.65 -10.21
CA GLU A 288 11.89 5.79 -11.17
C GLU A 288 10.96 4.65 -11.63
N LEU A 289 10.97 4.36 -12.94
CA LEU A 289 10.09 3.35 -13.54
C LEU A 289 10.77 2.01 -13.80
N ASP A 290 12.09 1.93 -13.58
CA ASP A 290 12.95 0.78 -13.78
C ASP A 290 13.66 0.35 -12.48
N LEU A 291 12.99 0.55 -11.35
CA LEU A 291 13.48 0.07 -10.06
C LEU A 291 13.59 -1.47 -10.03
N PRO A 292 14.61 -2.04 -9.38
CA PRO A 292 14.77 -3.48 -9.20
C PRO A 292 13.81 -4.02 -8.12
N VAL A 293 12.51 -3.88 -8.35
CA VAL A 293 11.44 -4.25 -7.43
C VAL A 293 10.69 -5.50 -7.89
N HIS A 294 9.94 -6.10 -6.97
CA HIS A 294 9.04 -7.22 -7.24
C HIS A 294 8.13 -6.93 -8.46
N ALA A 295 7.87 -7.93 -9.30
CA ALA A 295 7.15 -7.79 -10.57
C ALA A 295 5.76 -7.14 -10.42
N ASN A 296 5.08 -7.32 -9.28
CA ASN A 296 3.81 -6.63 -8.96
C ASN A 296 3.87 -5.12 -8.93
N LEU A 297 5.05 -4.58 -8.62
CA LEU A 297 5.27 -3.15 -8.47
C LEU A 297 5.84 -2.55 -9.76
N GLN A 298 6.19 -3.39 -10.74
CA GLN A 298 6.70 -2.95 -12.03
C GLN A 298 5.63 -2.17 -12.80
N PRO A 299 5.93 -0.95 -13.27
CA PRO A 299 4.94 -0.07 -13.89
C PRO A 299 4.13 -0.68 -15.03
N LEU A 300 4.79 -1.44 -15.90
CA LEU A 300 4.14 -2.07 -17.05
C LEU A 300 3.19 -3.20 -16.64
N VAL A 301 3.49 -3.91 -15.55
CA VAL A 301 2.61 -4.97 -15.00
C VAL A 301 1.37 -4.34 -14.40
N VAL A 302 1.53 -3.31 -13.56
CA VAL A 302 0.41 -2.58 -12.95
C VAL A 302 -0.52 -2.03 -14.04
N TYR A 303 0.04 -1.37 -15.05
CA TYR A 303 -0.74 -0.81 -16.15
C TYR A 303 -1.48 -1.89 -16.96
N ALA A 304 -0.80 -2.99 -17.30
CA ALA A 304 -1.37 -4.11 -18.02
C ALA A 304 -2.58 -4.71 -17.30
N VAL A 305 -2.46 -4.96 -16.00
CA VAL A 305 -3.50 -5.60 -15.17
C VAL A 305 -4.76 -4.73 -15.09
N VAL A 306 -4.62 -3.41 -15.08
CA VAL A 306 -5.75 -2.47 -15.04
C VAL A 306 -6.44 -2.35 -16.41
N VAL A 307 -5.67 -2.07 -17.47
CA VAL A 307 -6.23 -1.75 -18.79
C VAL A 307 -6.71 -2.99 -19.56
N LYS A 308 -6.07 -4.15 -19.36
CA LYS A 308 -6.40 -5.45 -19.97
C LYS A 308 -6.49 -5.45 -21.51
N THR A 309 -6.02 -4.40 -22.16
CA THR A 309 -6.02 -4.21 -23.61
C THR A 309 -4.70 -3.55 -24.02
N PRO A 310 -4.22 -3.78 -25.26
CA PRO A 310 -2.94 -3.22 -25.72
C PRO A 310 -3.10 -1.74 -26.08
N ASP A 311 -3.37 -0.90 -25.07
CA ASP A 311 -3.50 0.54 -25.25
C ASP A 311 -2.16 1.18 -25.60
N LYS A 312 -2.01 1.65 -26.83
CA LYS A 312 -0.73 2.17 -27.32
C LYS A 312 -0.24 3.41 -26.56
N PRO A 313 -1.08 4.45 -26.29
CA PRO A 313 -0.63 5.66 -25.63
C PRO A 313 -0.04 5.44 -24.24
N GLY A 314 -0.67 4.66 -23.36
CA GLY A 314 -0.15 4.48 -22.01
C GLY A 314 1.13 3.63 -21.94
N PHE A 315 1.20 2.53 -22.69
CA PHE A 315 2.44 1.76 -22.79
C PHE A 315 3.57 2.59 -23.41
N ASP A 316 3.33 3.29 -24.51
CA ASP A 316 4.36 4.15 -25.12
C ASP A 316 4.78 5.30 -24.20
N TYR A 317 3.87 5.84 -23.39
CA TYR A 317 4.20 6.86 -22.38
C TYR A 317 5.16 6.29 -21.34
N LEU A 318 4.84 5.15 -20.73
CA LEU A 318 5.68 4.54 -19.69
C LEU A 318 7.08 4.21 -20.22
N ILE A 319 7.16 3.65 -21.43
CA ILE A 319 8.43 3.30 -22.09
C ILE A 319 9.28 4.54 -22.35
N ARG A 320 8.67 5.63 -22.86
CA ARG A 320 9.40 6.89 -23.12
C ARG A 320 9.98 7.51 -21.86
N HIS A 321 9.43 7.18 -20.68
CA HIS A 321 9.89 7.65 -19.38
C HIS A 321 10.72 6.61 -18.62
N GLY A 322 11.16 5.54 -19.27
CA GLY A 322 12.16 4.60 -18.72
C GLY A 322 11.63 3.23 -18.29
N ALA A 323 10.31 2.99 -18.32
CA ALA A 323 9.79 1.67 -17.98
C ALA A 323 10.27 0.59 -18.96
N ASN A 324 10.63 -0.59 -18.46
CA ASN A 324 11.20 -1.68 -19.25
C ASN A 324 10.40 -2.99 -19.09
N PHE A 325 10.31 -3.75 -20.19
CA PHE A 325 9.70 -5.09 -20.21
C PHE A 325 10.68 -6.19 -19.77
N GLU A 326 11.98 -5.94 -19.86
CA GLU A 326 13.02 -6.89 -19.46
C GLU A 326 13.01 -7.12 -17.94
N GLN A 327 13.70 -8.18 -17.51
CA GLN A 327 13.91 -8.44 -16.09
C GLN A 327 14.71 -7.30 -15.45
N VAL A 328 14.13 -6.66 -14.44
CA VAL A 328 14.76 -5.56 -13.71
C VAL A 328 15.39 -6.03 -12.39
N TRP A 329 14.89 -7.14 -11.84
CA TRP A 329 15.31 -7.63 -10.51
C TRP A 329 16.55 -8.55 -10.58
N HIS A 330 17.53 -8.25 -9.72
CA HIS A 330 18.81 -8.95 -9.62
C HIS A 330 18.71 -10.38 -9.02
N PRO A 331 19.41 -11.37 -9.62
CA PRO A 331 19.27 -12.81 -9.37
C PRO A 331 19.99 -13.34 -8.12
N GLU A 332 20.39 -12.49 -7.17
CA GLU A 332 21.18 -12.95 -6.01
C GLU A 332 20.33 -13.69 -4.97
N GLU A 333 18.99 -13.61 -5.06
CA GLU A 333 18.06 -14.32 -4.20
C GLU A 333 17.20 -15.32 -5.01
N PRO A 334 16.95 -16.54 -4.51
CA PRO A 334 16.18 -17.56 -5.23
C PRO A 334 14.68 -17.25 -5.19
N VAL A 335 14.24 -16.35 -6.06
CA VAL A 335 12.82 -15.97 -6.22
C VAL A 335 12.20 -16.68 -7.44
N GLN A 336 10.87 -16.88 -7.45
CA GLN A 336 10.22 -17.49 -8.61
C GLN A 336 10.27 -16.55 -9.82
N ALA A 337 10.19 -17.12 -11.03
CA ALA A 337 10.18 -16.35 -12.27
C ALA A 337 9.02 -15.33 -12.33
N CYS A 338 7.85 -15.67 -11.75
CA CYS A 338 6.70 -14.76 -11.65
C CYS A 338 6.95 -13.55 -10.74
N ASP A 339 7.87 -13.66 -9.80
CA ASP A 339 8.14 -12.59 -8.85
C ASP A 339 9.12 -11.56 -9.44
N SER A 340 9.90 -11.95 -10.45
CA SER A 340 11.00 -11.15 -11.03
C SER A 340 10.85 -10.78 -12.49
N ILE A 341 10.03 -11.51 -13.25
CA ILE A 341 9.86 -11.30 -14.69
C ILE A 341 8.45 -10.78 -14.98
N PRO A 342 8.29 -9.53 -15.48
CA PRO A 342 7.01 -8.89 -15.69
C PRO A 342 5.97 -9.74 -16.44
N ILE A 343 6.35 -10.39 -17.54
CA ILE A 343 5.40 -11.16 -18.36
C ILE A 343 4.85 -12.39 -17.64
N PHE A 344 5.66 -13.06 -16.81
CA PHE A 344 5.20 -14.21 -16.02
C PHE A 344 4.15 -13.75 -15.02
N ARG A 345 4.36 -12.59 -14.38
CA ARG A 345 3.38 -12.06 -13.43
C ARG A 345 2.06 -11.67 -14.08
N VAL A 346 2.12 -11.04 -15.25
CA VAL A 346 0.92 -10.70 -16.03
C VAL A 346 0.14 -11.98 -16.38
N CYS A 347 0.83 -13.05 -16.79
CA CYS A 347 0.20 -14.34 -17.07
C CYS A 347 -0.43 -14.98 -15.83
N GLU A 348 0.22 -14.89 -14.67
CA GLU A 348 -0.30 -15.41 -13.40
C GLU A 348 -1.60 -14.69 -12.98
N TYR A 349 -1.62 -13.35 -13.01
CA TYR A 349 -2.81 -12.54 -12.68
C TYR A 349 -4.04 -12.92 -13.51
N TRP A 350 -3.84 -13.35 -14.75
CA TRP A 350 -4.93 -13.66 -15.67
C TRP A 350 -5.29 -15.15 -15.73
N ALA A 351 -4.63 -16.00 -14.93
CA ALA A 351 -4.87 -17.42 -14.76
C ALA A 351 -5.63 -18.12 -15.93
N LEU A 352 -4.86 -18.80 -16.78
CA LEU A 352 -5.14 -20.14 -17.33
C LEU A 352 -6.31 -20.38 -18.34
N ARG A 353 -7.38 -19.58 -18.41
CA ARG A 353 -8.43 -19.72 -19.47
C ARG A 353 -8.70 -18.47 -20.32
N PRO A 354 -8.72 -17.24 -19.77
CA PRO A 354 -9.14 -16.08 -20.54
C PRO A 354 -8.04 -15.46 -21.41
N LEU A 355 -6.75 -15.70 -21.14
CA LEU A 355 -5.66 -14.95 -21.77
C LEU A 355 -5.55 -15.18 -23.29
N ILE A 356 -5.63 -16.43 -23.75
CA ILE A 356 -5.56 -16.74 -25.19
C ILE A 356 -6.89 -16.40 -25.89
N LEU A 357 -8.00 -16.42 -25.18
CA LEU A 357 -9.33 -16.25 -25.77
C LEU A 357 -9.78 -14.78 -25.82
N GLU A 358 -9.35 -13.96 -24.87
CA GLU A 358 -9.66 -12.53 -24.84
C GLU A 358 -8.66 -11.73 -25.67
N ASP A 359 -9.16 -11.05 -26.71
CA ASP A 359 -8.34 -10.27 -27.65
C ASP A 359 -7.49 -9.21 -26.96
N GLY A 360 -8.02 -8.57 -25.90
CA GLY A 360 -7.31 -7.58 -25.12
C GLY A 360 -6.08 -8.16 -24.41
N LYS A 361 -6.28 -9.19 -23.59
CA LYS A 361 -5.19 -9.86 -22.85
C LYS A 361 -4.17 -10.48 -23.80
N PHE A 362 -4.64 -11.15 -24.85
CA PHE A 362 -3.78 -11.70 -25.90
C PHE A 362 -2.92 -10.61 -26.55
N GLY A 363 -3.51 -9.46 -26.87
CA GLY A 363 -2.82 -8.32 -27.43
C GLY A 363 -1.76 -7.73 -26.49
N VAL A 364 -2.02 -7.68 -25.17
CA VAL A 364 -1.02 -7.24 -24.19
C VAL A 364 0.14 -8.22 -24.11
N ILE A 365 -0.11 -9.53 -24.06
CA ILE A 365 0.98 -10.52 -24.07
C ILE A 365 1.80 -10.42 -25.35
N ASN A 366 1.15 -10.26 -26.50
CA ASN A 366 1.86 -10.02 -27.76
C ASN A 366 2.81 -8.81 -27.65
N LEU A 367 2.30 -7.69 -27.11
CA LEU A 367 3.09 -6.48 -26.90
C LEU A 367 4.31 -6.73 -25.99
N PHE A 368 4.13 -7.45 -24.87
CA PHE A 368 5.25 -7.78 -23.96
C PHE A 368 6.33 -8.58 -24.68
N ILE A 369 5.94 -9.59 -25.48
CA ILE A 369 6.89 -10.42 -26.24
C ILE A 369 7.61 -9.59 -27.31
N GLU A 370 6.88 -8.82 -28.10
CA GLU A 370 7.43 -7.98 -29.18
C GLU A 370 8.38 -6.90 -28.65
N ARG A 371 8.21 -6.48 -27.39
CA ARG A 371 9.03 -5.43 -26.75
C ARG A 371 10.13 -5.99 -25.84
N GLY A 372 10.46 -7.27 -25.95
CA GLY A 372 11.63 -7.87 -25.27
C GLY A 372 11.36 -8.44 -23.88
N GLY A 373 10.10 -8.56 -23.46
CA GLY A 373 9.74 -9.13 -22.14
C GLY A 373 10.09 -10.61 -21.96
N LEU A 374 10.58 -11.28 -23.01
CA LEU A 374 11.06 -12.66 -22.98
C LEU A 374 12.55 -12.82 -23.29
N LYS A 375 13.31 -11.73 -23.32
CA LYS A 375 14.75 -11.78 -23.56
C LYS A 375 15.42 -12.75 -22.59
N ASN A 376 16.13 -13.73 -23.14
CA ASN A 376 16.84 -14.80 -22.42
C ASN A 376 15.98 -15.76 -21.58
N VAL A 377 14.64 -15.67 -21.63
CA VAL A 377 13.73 -16.48 -20.78
C VAL A 377 12.61 -17.17 -21.57
N ALA A 378 12.74 -17.25 -22.89
CA ALA A 378 11.77 -17.89 -23.78
C ALA A 378 11.45 -19.34 -23.38
N ILE A 379 12.47 -20.16 -23.10
CA ILE A 379 12.27 -21.59 -22.80
C ILE A 379 11.59 -21.81 -21.44
N PRO A 380 12.04 -21.16 -20.35
CA PRO A 380 11.28 -21.13 -19.10
C PRO A 380 9.83 -20.67 -19.30
N PHE A 381 9.59 -19.63 -20.10
CA PHE A 381 8.23 -19.15 -20.34
C PHE A 381 7.34 -20.17 -21.06
N ILE A 382 7.88 -20.93 -22.03
CA ILE A 382 7.15 -22.02 -22.66
C ILE A 382 6.79 -23.10 -21.63
N LYS A 383 7.74 -23.46 -20.76
CA LYS A 383 7.57 -24.53 -19.76
C LYS A 383 6.60 -24.16 -18.64
N ASP A 384 6.76 -22.98 -18.07
CA ASP A 384 6.13 -22.65 -16.79
C ASP A 384 4.85 -21.83 -16.96
N ALA A 385 4.72 -21.11 -18.08
CA ALA A 385 3.53 -20.32 -18.39
C ALA A 385 2.74 -20.93 -19.55
N LEU A 386 3.34 -21.03 -20.74
CA LEU A 386 2.58 -21.26 -21.98
C LEU A 386 2.03 -22.71 -22.10
N ARG A 387 2.82 -23.74 -21.78
CA ARG A 387 2.38 -25.14 -21.83
C ARG A 387 1.30 -25.46 -20.76
N PRO A 388 1.47 -25.10 -19.48
CA PRO A 388 0.45 -25.34 -18.45
C PRO A 388 -0.88 -24.68 -18.78
N MET A 389 -0.87 -23.48 -19.38
CA MET A 389 -2.06 -22.78 -19.86
C MET A 389 -2.97 -23.63 -20.75
N MET A 390 -2.41 -24.54 -21.53
CA MET A 390 -3.13 -25.30 -22.56
C MET A 390 -3.54 -26.70 -22.12
N SER A 391 -3.16 -27.09 -20.89
CA SER A 391 -3.50 -28.39 -20.31
C SER A 391 -4.91 -28.44 -19.69
N LEU A 392 -5.66 -27.32 -19.73
CA LEU A 392 -6.98 -27.19 -19.12
C LEU A 392 -8.10 -27.39 -20.13
N ASP A 393 -9.20 -28.03 -19.70
CA ASP A 393 -10.39 -28.23 -20.53
C ASP A 393 -10.96 -26.90 -21.05
N HIS A 394 -10.88 -26.69 -22.37
CA HIS A 394 -11.46 -25.54 -23.06
C HIS A 394 -12.91 -25.83 -23.49
N GLU A 395 -13.76 -26.22 -22.53
CA GLU A 395 -15.18 -26.52 -22.78
C GLU A 395 -15.85 -25.37 -23.55
N GLY A 396 -16.48 -25.69 -24.69
CA GLY A 396 -17.22 -24.73 -25.52
C GLY A 396 -16.38 -23.87 -26.48
N THR A 397 -15.05 -23.97 -26.47
CA THR A 397 -14.18 -23.21 -27.39
C THR A 397 -13.81 -24.02 -28.62
N LEU A 398 -13.77 -23.38 -29.79
CA LEU A 398 -13.31 -24.01 -31.03
C LEU A 398 -11.79 -24.27 -30.95
N PRO A 399 -11.34 -25.55 -30.94
CA PRO A 399 -9.92 -25.88 -30.73
C PRO A 399 -8.97 -25.21 -31.74
N PHE A 400 -9.44 -24.92 -32.96
CA PHE A 400 -8.61 -24.26 -33.97
C PHE A 400 -8.20 -22.83 -33.58
N ILE A 401 -9.02 -22.09 -32.82
CA ILE A 401 -8.70 -20.71 -32.41
C ILE A 401 -7.55 -20.75 -31.40
N VAL A 402 -7.66 -21.66 -30.42
CA VAL A 402 -6.64 -21.88 -29.38
C VAL A 402 -5.32 -22.26 -30.02
N ILE A 403 -5.33 -23.28 -30.89
CA ILE A 403 -4.12 -23.76 -31.57
C ILE A 403 -3.53 -22.65 -32.47
N GLY A 404 -4.36 -21.90 -33.19
CA GLY A 404 -3.90 -20.81 -34.06
C GLY A 404 -3.22 -19.68 -33.29
N ARG A 405 -3.79 -19.23 -32.17
CA ARG A 405 -3.19 -18.19 -31.31
C ARG A 405 -1.95 -18.68 -30.58
N TYR A 406 -1.96 -19.93 -30.14
CA TYR A 406 -0.79 -20.55 -29.53
C TYR A 406 0.37 -20.66 -30.52
N HIS A 407 0.09 -21.14 -31.74
CA HIS A 407 1.07 -21.19 -32.82
C HIS A 407 1.67 -19.82 -33.12
N PHE A 408 0.84 -18.76 -33.11
CA PHE A 408 1.31 -17.38 -33.26
C PHE A 408 2.25 -16.97 -32.11
N LEU A 409 1.84 -17.15 -30.86
CA LEU A 409 2.67 -16.80 -29.70
C LEU A 409 3.99 -17.56 -29.70
N LEU A 410 3.98 -18.87 -29.94
CA LEU A 410 5.21 -19.66 -30.00
C LEU A 410 6.19 -19.14 -31.06
N LYS A 411 5.70 -18.72 -32.23
CA LYS A 411 6.56 -18.14 -33.26
C LYS A 411 7.27 -16.87 -32.79
N LEU A 412 6.59 -16.06 -31.97
CA LEU A 412 7.16 -14.86 -31.37
C LEU A 412 8.13 -15.21 -30.24
N VAL A 413 7.71 -16.10 -29.32
CA VAL A 413 8.53 -16.55 -28.19
C VAL A 413 9.85 -17.14 -28.66
N LEU A 414 9.83 -17.94 -29.74
CA LEU A 414 11.02 -18.61 -30.26
C LEU A 414 11.90 -17.72 -31.16
N GLN A 415 11.65 -16.41 -31.26
CA GLN A 415 12.56 -15.49 -31.97
C GLN A 415 13.94 -15.43 -31.31
N ASP A 416 14.99 -15.22 -32.11
CA ASP A 416 16.38 -15.28 -31.64
C ASP A 416 16.67 -14.29 -30.50
N GLY A 417 16.01 -13.13 -30.49
CA GLY A 417 16.16 -12.14 -29.42
C GLY A 417 15.60 -12.56 -28.06
N ASN A 418 14.77 -13.60 -28.00
CA ASN A 418 14.18 -14.12 -26.77
C ASN A 418 14.92 -15.35 -26.21
N LEU A 419 15.73 -16.00 -27.04
CA LEU A 419 16.50 -17.19 -26.65
C LEU A 419 17.79 -16.79 -25.95
N ASN A 420 18.17 -17.54 -24.92
CA ASN A 420 19.42 -17.32 -24.23
C ASN A 420 20.60 -17.85 -25.09
N PRO A 421 21.51 -16.98 -25.57
CA PRO A 421 22.63 -17.42 -26.41
C PRO A 421 23.64 -18.29 -25.65
N ASP A 422 23.70 -18.20 -24.32
CA ASP A 422 24.62 -18.94 -23.47
C ASP A 422 24.12 -20.35 -23.15
N LEU A 423 22.83 -20.64 -23.41
CA LEU A 423 22.18 -21.91 -23.12
C LEU A 423 21.51 -22.52 -24.36
N PRO A 424 22.24 -22.75 -25.47
CA PRO A 424 21.66 -23.25 -26.72
C PRO A 424 21.04 -24.66 -26.58
N GLN A 425 21.41 -25.42 -25.56
CA GLN A 425 20.85 -26.76 -25.30
C GLN A 425 19.43 -26.72 -24.73
N GLU A 426 18.93 -25.60 -24.22
CA GLU A 426 17.59 -25.53 -23.62
C GLU A 426 16.46 -25.91 -24.58
N ILE A 427 16.64 -25.63 -25.88
CA ILE A 427 15.68 -26.00 -26.93
C ILE A 427 15.64 -27.53 -27.10
N ASP A 428 16.81 -28.19 -27.07
CA ASP A 428 16.93 -29.64 -27.16
C ASP A 428 16.34 -30.32 -25.91
N ASP A 429 16.59 -29.74 -24.73
CA ASP A 429 16.09 -30.25 -23.46
C ASP A 429 14.55 -30.12 -23.35
N LEU A 430 13.98 -29.01 -23.83
CA LEU A 430 12.52 -28.86 -23.92
C LEU A 430 11.91 -29.87 -24.90
N LEU A 431 12.53 -30.07 -26.07
CA LEU A 431 12.08 -31.08 -27.02
C LEU A 431 12.09 -32.49 -26.38
N LEU A 432 13.17 -32.83 -25.69
CA LEU A 432 13.32 -34.11 -25.01
C LEU A 432 12.23 -34.31 -23.95
N GLU A 433 11.97 -33.30 -23.11
CA GLU A 433 10.96 -33.33 -22.05
C GLU A 433 9.56 -33.62 -22.61
N ILE A 434 9.14 -32.90 -23.66
CA ILE A 434 7.81 -33.06 -24.28
C ILE A 434 7.67 -34.49 -24.87
N VAL A 435 8.71 -34.97 -25.55
CA VAL A 435 8.71 -36.32 -26.14
C VAL A 435 8.67 -37.39 -25.05
N GLU A 436 9.44 -37.24 -23.98
CA GLU A 436 9.43 -38.17 -22.85
C GLU A 436 8.03 -38.25 -22.23
N GLU A 437 7.36 -37.13 -21.96
CA GLU A 437 6.00 -37.11 -21.43
C GLU A 437 5.00 -37.84 -22.34
N ALA A 438 5.09 -37.61 -23.66
CA ALA A 438 4.22 -38.24 -24.66
C ALA A 438 4.46 -39.75 -24.82
N THR A 439 5.66 -40.25 -24.47
CA THR A 439 6.02 -41.68 -24.55
C THR A 439 5.66 -42.47 -23.30
N VAL A 440 5.73 -41.89 -22.10
CA VAL A 440 5.31 -42.55 -20.85
C VAL A 440 3.84 -43.01 -20.93
N ARG A 441 3.00 -42.30 -21.69
CA ARG A 441 1.56 -42.59 -21.84
C ARG A 441 1.23 -43.57 -22.99
N SER A 442 2.20 -43.96 -23.81
CA SER A 442 2.01 -44.94 -24.88
C SER A 442 2.32 -46.37 -24.40
N THR A 443 1.45 -46.96 -23.58
CA THR A 443 1.61 -48.33 -23.05
C THR A 443 1.20 -49.45 -24.02
N GLY A 444 1.44 -49.31 -25.32
CA GLY A 444 1.14 -50.35 -26.31
C GLY A 444 1.78 -50.07 -27.66
N GLU A 445 1.98 -51.12 -28.45
CA GLU A 445 2.78 -51.29 -29.69
C GLU A 445 2.59 -50.28 -30.85
N ARG A 446 2.11 -49.06 -30.64
CA ARG A 446 1.97 -48.03 -31.67
C ARG A 446 3.08 -47.01 -31.59
N ARG A 447 3.85 -46.89 -32.68
CA ARG A 447 4.81 -45.81 -32.99
C ARG A 447 4.10 -44.47 -33.21
N SER A 448 3.29 -43.99 -32.26
CA SER A 448 2.68 -42.67 -32.34
C SER A 448 2.70 -42.00 -30.98
N LEU A 449 3.15 -40.74 -30.92
CA LEU A 449 3.22 -39.97 -29.70
C LEU A 449 1.80 -39.63 -29.22
N LYS A 450 1.53 -39.89 -27.94
CA LYS A 450 0.26 -39.50 -27.30
C LYS A 450 0.49 -38.26 -26.45
N PHE A 451 0.39 -37.10 -27.09
CA PHE A 451 0.47 -35.83 -26.39
C PHE A 451 -0.70 -35.67 -25.42
N SER A 452 -0.37 -35.26 -24.21
CA SER A 452 -1.32 -34.90 -23.16
C SER A 452 -1.95 -33.54 -23.42
N ASN A 453 -1.22 -32.65 -24.10
CA ASN A 453 -1.61 -31.30 -24.39
C ASN A 453 -1.87 -31.11 -25.89
N ILE A 454 -2.97 -30.43 -26.23
CA ILE A 454 -3.38 -30.16 -27.62
C ILE A 454 -2.41 -29.25 -28.36
N VAL A 455 -1.45 -28.62 -27.68
CA VAL A 455 -0.51 -27.71 -28.34
C VAL A 455 0.89 -28.28 -28.52
N ASP A 456 1.24 -29.36 -27.81
CA ASP A 456 2.57 -29.97 -27.86
C ASP A 456 3.00 -30.36 -29.28
N PRO A 457 2.13 -30.85 -30.19
CA PRO A 457 2.52 -31.08 -31.58
C PRO A 457 3.03 -29.81 -32.28
N VAL A 458 2.41 -28.65 -32.01
CA VAL A 458 2.83 -27.36 -32.58
C VAL A 458 4.16 -26.92 -31.97
N THR A 459 4.31 -27.07 -30.65
CA THR A 459 5.56 -26.77 -29.93
C THR A 459 6.71 -27.58 -30.48
N VAL A 460 6.56 -28.91 -30.56
CA VAL A 460 7.59 -29.81 -31.10
C VAL A 460 7.95 -29.43 -32.54
N ALA A 461 6.95 -29.14 -33.38
CA ALA A 461 7.22 -28.75 -34.75
C ALA A 461 8.06 -27.46 -34.84
N LEU A 462 7.71 -26.43 -34.09
CA LEU A 462 8.48 -25.18 -34.10
C LEU A 462 9.88 -25.33 -33.50
N LEU A 463 10.06 -26.17 -32.47
CA LEU A 463 11.39 -26.49 -31.93
C LEU A 463 12.25 -27.21 -32.99
N LEU A 464 11.68 -28.18 -33.71
CA LEU A 464 12.38 -28.89 -34.80
C LEU A 464 12.72 -27.96 -35.97
N GLU A 465 11.83 -27.05 -36.36
CA GLU A 465 12.08 -26.00 -37.36
C GLU A 465 13.24 -25.09 -36.93
N ARG A 466 13.36 -24.84 -35.62
CA ARG A 466 14.47 -24.11 -35.00
C ARG A 466 15.76 -24.92 -34.84
N GLY A 467 15.79 -26.16 -35.32
CA GLY A 467 16.97 -26.99 -35.35
C GLY A 467 17.20 -27.82 -34.08
N ALA A 468 16.19 -27.94 -33.21
CA ALA A 468 16.25 -28.80 -32.04
C ALA A 468 16.52 -30.27 -32.43
N LYS A 469 17.31 -30.97 -31.62
CA LYS A 469 17.74 -32.35 -31.85
C LYS A 469 17.55 -33.21 -30.62
N LEU A 470 17.05 -34.41 -30.83
CA LEU A 470 17.12 -35.48 -29.83
C LEU A 470 18.53 -36.07 -29.82
N ASN A 471 19.42 -35.46 -29.03
CA ASN A 471 20.83 -35.87 -28.90
C ASN A 471 21.00 -37.11 -27.99
N ARG A 472 19.96 -37.51 -27.26
CA ARG A 472 19.94 -38.71 -26.41
C ARG A 472 18.85 -39.66 -26.87
N ARG A 473 19.15 -40.96 -26.83
CA ARG A 473 18.11 -41.99 -26.94
C ARG A 473 17.15 -41.77 -25.76
N VAL A 474 15.86 -41.58 -26.04
CA VAL A 474 14.81 -41.59 -25.01
C VAL A 474 14.73 -43.01 -24.43
N LEU A 475 15.56 -43.29 -23.43
CA LEU A 475 15.91 -44.66 -23.03
C LEU A 475 14.82 -45.37 -22.22
N LYS A 476 13.83 -44.65 -21.69
CA LYS A 476 12.88 -45.24 -20.72
C LYS A 476 11.72 -46.00 -21.35
N HIS A 477 11.18 -45.62 -22.51
CA HIS A 477 9.92 -46.19 -23.03
C HIS A 477 9.79 -46.41 -24.56
N GLY A 478 10.83 -46.17 -25.37
CA GLY A 478 10.79 -46.47 -26.82
C GLY A 478 11.93 -45.82 -27.61
N TRP A 479 12.24 -46.34 -28.80
CA TRP A 479 13.31 -45.80 -29.65
C TRP A 479 12.74 -44.69 -30.56
N TRP A 480 12.93 -43.42 -30.19
CA TRP A 480 12.55 -42.26 -30.99
C TRP A 480 13.79 -41.50 -31.46
N THR A 481 13.92 -41.32 -32.78
CA THR A 481 14.89 -40.39 -33.37
C THR A 481 14.24 -39.04 -33.67
N THR A 482 15.04 -37.99 -33.90
CA THR A 482 14.53 -36.68 -34.37
C THR A 482 13.65 -36.83 -35.61
N GLN A 483 14.00 -37.75 -36.51
CA GLN A 483 13.23 -37.98 -37.75
C GLN A 483 11.90 -38.71 -37.48
N ASP A 484 11.86 -39.65 -36.54
CA ASP A 484 10.61 -40.33 -36.16
C ASP A 484 9.62 -39.34 -35.56
N VAL A 485 10.09 -38.47 -34.67
CA VAL A 485 9.26 -37.41 -34.06
C VAL A 485 8.77 -36.43 -35.12
N ARG A 486 9.65 -35.97 -36.02
CA ARG A 486 9.27 -35.10 -37.14
C ARG A 486 8.15 -35.71 -37.99
N ASN A 487 8.26 -36.99 -38.35
CA ASN A 487 7.28 -37.67 -39.18
C ASN A 487 5.92 -37.82 -38.48
N ASP A 488 5.90 -38.22 -37.20
CA ASP A 488 4.66 -38.38 -36.42
C ASP A 488 3.96 -37.04 -36.19
N VAL A 489 4.71 -35.99 -35.82
CA VAL A 489 4.17 -34.63 -35.62
C VAL A 489 3.66 -34.04 -36.93
N ALA A 490 4.37 -34.20 -38.05
CA ALA A 490 3.90 -33.76 -39.36
C ALA A 490 2.57 -34.41 -39.78
N SER A 491 2.36 -35.67 -39.41
CA SER A 491 1.08 -36.36 -39.63
C SER A 491 -0.03 -35.73 -38.80
N LYS A 492 0.21 -35.48 -37.51
CA LYS A 492 -0.79 -34.90 -36.58
C LYS A 492 -1.19 -33.48 -36.95
N LEU A 493 -0.25 -32.63 -37.37
CA LEU A 493 -0.53 -31.24 -37.74
C LEU A 493 -1.43 -31.10 -38.99
N LYS A 494 -1.50 -32.13 -39.84
CA LYS A 494 -2.38 -32.16 -41.01
C LYS A 494 -3.83 -32.53 -40.67
N GLU A 495 -4.07 -33.12 -39.50
CA GLU A 495 -5.40 -33.49 -39.06
C GLU A 495 -6.15 -32.27 -38.51
N LYS A 496 -7.49 -32.25 -38.65
CA LYS A 496 -8.31 -31.30 -37.87
C LYS A 496 -8.22 -31.74 -36.41
N PRO A 497 -7.92 -30.86 -35.44
CA PRO A 497 -8.11 -29.40 -35.43
C PRO A 497 -6.90 -28.52 -35.80
N TYR A 498 -5.75 -29.09 -36.16
CA TYR A 498 -4.50 -28.35 -36.29
C TYR A 498 -4.43 -27.54 -37.58
N PHE A 499 -4.62 -28.17 -38.75
CA PHE A 499 -4.52 -27.55 -40.08
C PHE A 499 -3.46 -26.42 -40.18
N ILE A 500 -2.29 -26.64 -39.59
CA ILE A 500 -1.18 -25.69 -39.52
C ILE A 500 -0.03 -26.23 -40.38
N ALA A 501 0.51 -25.37 -41.23
CA ALA A 501 1.74 -25.64 -41.95
C ALA A 501 2.95 -25.18 -41.11
N CYS A 502 3.81 -26.12 -40.72
CA CYS A 502 5.14 -25.87 -40.18
C CYS A 502 6.20 -26.34 -41.17
N ASN A 503 7.33 -25.64 -41.28
CA ASN A 503 8.43 -26.02 -42.16
C ASN A 503 9.37 -26.98 -41.43
N ILE A 504 8.87 -28.19 -41.13
CA ILE A 504 9.61 -29.20 -40.36
C ILE A 504 10.37 -30.19 -41.21
#